data_AF-A0A480BRM3-F1
#
_entry.id   AF-A0A480BRM3-F1
#
_cell.length_a   1.000
_cell.length_b   1.000
_cell.length_c   1.000
_cell.angle_alpha   90.00
_cell.angle_beta   90.00
_cell.angle_gamma   90.00
#
_symmetry.space_group_name_H-M   'P 1'
#
loop_
_entity.id
_entity.type
_entity.pdbx_description
1 polymer ?
#
loop_
_entity_poly.entity_id
_entity_poly.type
_entity_poly.pdbx_seq_one_letter_code
_entity_poly.pdbx_strand_id
1 'polypeptide(L)'
;AVDGVDGVFLGPADLAAALGHVGQPMHPEVRAAVEGALPRIRAAGKAAGVYCADPQLAAHYATLGASFFLIAADAMLLRGAAVAALGRFAS
;
A
#
# COMPACT_ATOMS: atom_id res chain seq x y z
N ALA A 1 -0.90 -4.79 -22.55
CA ALA A 1 0.10 -3.95 -21.86
C ALA A 1 0.34 -2.69 -22.69
N VAL A 2 0.72 -1.58 -22.05
CA VAL A 2 1.07 -0.31 -22.73
C VAL A 2 2.59 -0.18 -22.80
N ASP A 3 3.10 0.27 -23.94
CA ASP A 3 4.54 0.50 -24.14
C ASP A 3 5.02 1.72 -23.34
N GLY A 4 6.26 1.69 -22.85
CA GLY A 4 6.84 2.73 -21.99
C GLY A 4 6.33 2.78 -20.53
N VAL A 5 5.41 1.89 -20.13
CA VAL A 5 5.01 1.73 -18.72
C VAL A 5 5.83 0.60 -18.09
N ASP A 6 6.64 0.90 -17.08
CA ASP A 6 7.49 -0.09 -16.41
C ASP A 6 6.80 -0.80 -15.24
N GLY A 7 5.86 -0.12 -14.59
CA GLY A 7 5.16 -0.64 -13.43
C GLY A 7 3.85 0.07 -13.15
N VAL A 8 3.07 -0.54 -12.27
CA VAL A 8 1.80 -0.02 -11.78
C VAL A 8 1.88 0.05 -10.27
N PHE A 9 1.59 1.23 -9.71
CA PHE A 9 1.52 1.43 -8.27
C PHE A 9 0.07 1.52 -7.82
N LEU A 10 -0.29 0.75 -6.78
CA LEU A 10 -1.61 0.69 -6.18
C LEU A 10 -1.62 1.53 -4.90
N GLY A 11 -2.46 2.57 -4.88
CA GLY A 11 -2.72 3.41 -3.70
C GLY A 11 -4.01 2.99 -3.00
N PRO A 12 -3.98 2.26 -1.87
CA PRO A 12 -5.18 1.76 -1.21
C PRO A 12 -6.11 2.87 -0.70
N ALA A 13 -5.57 4.03 -0.30
CA ALA A 13 -6.38 5.15 0.18
C ALA A 13 -7.26 5.75 -0.93
N ASP A 14 -6.66 6.04 -2.09
CA ASP A 14 -7.39 6.54 -3.26
C ASP A 14 -8.32 5.48 -3.83
N LEU A 15 -7.89 4.22 -3.86
CA LEU A 15 -8.73 3.10 -4.28
C LEU A 15 -9.96 2.96 -3.37
N ALA A 16 -9.79 3.12 -2.05
CA ALA A 16 -10.89 3.11 -1.11
C ALA A 16 -11.86 4.26 -1.38
N ALA A 17 -11.36 5.48 -1.60
CA ALA A 17 -12.21 6.61 -1.98
C ALA A 17 -13.00 6.34 -3.28
N ALA A 18 -12.34 5.78 -4.31
CA ALA A 18 -12.96 5.45 -5.58
C ALA A 18 -14.02 4.34 -5.48
N LEU A 19 -13.89 3.42 -4.52
CA LEU A 19 -14.83 2.34 -4.25
C LEU A 19 -15.91 2.71 -3.22
N GLY A 20 -15.98 3.98 -2.77
CA GLY A 20 -16.98 4.43 -1.80
C GLY A 20 -16.64 4.18 -0.33
N HIS A 21 -15.40 3.79 -0.04
CA HIS A 21 -14.87 3.43 1.28
C HIS A 21 -13.87 4.48 1.81
N VAL A 22 -14.18 5.77 1.69
CA VAL A 22 -13.28 6.87 2.09
C VAL A 22 -12.75 6.66 3.52
N GLY A 23 -11.43 6.76 3.69
CA GLY A 23 -10.77 6.57 4.98
C GLY A 23 -10.60 5.10 5.41
N GLN A 24 -11.02 4.14 4.58
CA GLN A 24 -10.96 2.71 4.89
C GLN A 24 -10.09 1.93 3.88
N PRO A 25 -8.76 2.18 3.81
CA PRO A 25 -7.86 1.51 2.86
C PRO A 25 -7.77 -0.01 3.04
N MET A 26 -8.23 -0.52 4.19
CA MET A 26 -8.26 -1.94 4.54
C MET A 26 -9.63 -2.59 4.35
N HIS A 27 -10.61 -1.88 3.79
CA HIS A 27 -11.93 -2.43 3.52
C HIS A 27 -11.82 -3.70 2.65
N PRO A 28 -12.62 -4.77 2.90
CA PRO A 28 -12.51 -6.03 2.17
C PRO A 28 -12.55 -5.89 0.64
N GLU A 29 -13.36 -4.97 0.12
CA GLU A 29 -13.45 -4.70 -1.32
C GLU A 29 -12.16 -4.08 -1.88
N VAL A 30 -11.53 -3.16 -1.13
CA VAL A 30 -10.25 -2.55 -1.49
C VAL A 30 -9.15 -3.60 -1.48
N ARG A 31 -9.13 -4.45 -0.44
CA ARG A 31 -8.19 -5.58 -0.36
C ARG A 31 -8.34 -6.53 -1.54
N ALA A 32 -9.58 -6.94 -1.85
CA ALA A 32 -9.86 -7.82 -2.99
C ALA A 32 -9.43 -7.19 -4.32
N ALA A 33 -9.62 -5.87 -4.49
CA ALA A 33 -9.15 -5.15 -5.68
C ALA A 33 -7.62 -5.16 -5.79
N VAL A 34 -6.90 -4.90 -4.69
CA VAL A 34 -5.42 -4.97 -4.66
C VAL A 34 -4.95 -6.39 -4.95
N GLU A 35 -5.45 -7.38 -4.21
CA GLU A 35 -5.07 -8.79 -4.36
C GLU A 35 -5.35 -9.34 -5.76
N GLY A 36 -6.42 -8.87 -6.41
CA GLY A 36 -6.72 -9.21 -7.81
C GLY A 36 -5.85 -8.47 -8.82
N ALA A 37 -5.41 -7.25 -8.55
CA ALA A 37 -4.60 -6.45 -9.47
C ALA A 37 -3.15 -6.96 -9.55
N LEU A 38 -2.54 -7.30 -8.42
CA LEU A 38 -1.15 -7.75 -8.33
C LEU A 38 -0.78 -8.87 -9.33
N PRO A 39 -1.49 -10.02 -9.38
CA PRO A 39 -1.15 -11.09 -10.32
C PRO A 39 -1.37 -10.69 -11.78
N ARG A 40 -2.33 -9.80 -12.08
CA ARG A 40 -2.59 -9.30 -13.44
C ARG A 40 -1.48 -8.37 -13.91
N ILE A 41 -0.99 -7.49 -13.05
CA ILE A 41 0.14 -6.59 -13.35
C ILE A 41 1.40 -7.43 -13.63
N ARG A 42 1.68 -8.42 -12.78
CA ARG A 42 2.78 -9.36 -12.98
C ARG A 42 2.63 -10.14 -14.28
N ALA A 43 1.45 -10.66 -14.58
CA ALA A 43 1.18 -11.40 -15.83
C ALA A 43 1.36 -10.52 -17.09
N ALA A 44 1.21 -9.20 -16.96
CA ALA A 44 1.51 -8.24 -18.01
C ALA A 44 3.02 -7.91 -18.16
N GLY A 45 3.89 -8.57 -17.37
CA GLY A 45 5.34 -8.36 -17.38
C GLY A 45 5.77 -7.02 -16.76
N LYS A 46 4.93 -6.41 -15.91
CA LYS A 46 5.18 -5.09 -15.30
C LYS A 46 5.44 -5.22 -13.80
N ALA A 47 6.24 -4.32 -13.24
CA ALA A 47 6.45 -4.27 -11.80
C ALA A 47 5.16 -3.84 -11.08
N ALA A 48 4.81 -4.53 -9.99
CA ALA A 48 3.62 -4.21 -9.20
C ALA A 48 4.04 -3.59 -7.86
N GLY A 49 3.56 -2.38 -7.60
CA GLY A 49 3.84 -1.64 -6.38
C GLY A 49 2.60 -1.40 -5.54
N VAL A 50 2.75 -1.32 -4.23
CA VAL A 50 1.65 -1.01 -3.32
C VAL A 50 2.12 -0.24 -2.08
N TYR A 51 1.30 0.70 -1.59
CA TYR A 51 1.50 1.24 -0.25
C TYR A 51 1.06 0.22 0.81
N CYS A 52 2.00 -0.25 1.61
CA CYS A 52 1.74 -1.23 2.66
C CYS A 52 2.73 -1.05 3.81
N ALA A 53 2.25 -0.47 4.93
CA ALA A 53 3.06 -0.28 6.14
C ALA A 53 3.07 -1.51 7.06
N ASP A 54 2.18 -2.49 6.84
CA ASP A 54 2.13 -3.75 7.58
C ASP A 54 3.08 -4.79 6.93
N PRO A 55 4.12 -5.27 7.63
CA PRO A 55 5.06 -6.26 7.10
C PRO A 55 4.42 -7.61 6.75
N GLN A 56 3.42 -8.07 7.50
CA GLN A 56 2.76 -9.35 7.25
C GLN A 56 1.93 -9.28 5.98
N LEU A 57 1.20 -8.18 5.81
CA LEU A 57 0.43 -7.94 4.59
C LEU A 57 1.35 -7.71 3.38
N ALA A 58 2.48 -7.02 3.56
CA ALA A 58 3.47 -6.84 2.50
C ALA A 58 4.05 -8.19 2.05
N ALA A 59 4.36 -9.09 2.99
CA ALA A 59 4.81 -10.45 2.68
C ALA A 59 3.74 -11.23 1.90
N HIS A 60 2.47 -11.14 2.31
CA HIS A 60 1.35 -11.72 1.56
C HIS A 60 1.27 -11.17 0.12
N TYR A 61 1.30 -9.84 -0.05
CA TYR A 61 1.28 -9.20 -1.37
C TYR A 61 2.49 -9.57 -2.24
N ALA A 62 3.66 -9.80 -1.64
CA ALA A 62 4.83 -10.30 -2.37
C ALA A 62 4.54 -11.68 -2.98
N THR A 63 3.84 -12.58 -2.26
CA THR A 63 3.43 -13.89 -2.82
C THR A 63 2.48 -13.76 -4.01
N LEU A 64 1.70 -12.68 -4.07
CA LEU A 64 0.76 -12.37 -5.16
C LEU A 64 1.41 -11.66 -6.35
N GLY A 65 2.68 -11.24 -6.24
CA GLY A 65 3.44 -10.63 -7.32
C GLY A 65 3.80 -9.17 -7.14
N ALA A 66 3.56 -8.57 -5.97
CA ALA A 66 4.14 -7.26 -5.65
C ALA A 66 5.67 -7.35 -5.60
N SER A 67 6.35 -6.39 -6.23
CA SER A 67 7.81 -6.34 -6.35
C SER A 67 8.44 -5.09 -5.73
N PHE A 68 7.64 -4.07 -5.39
CA PHE A 68 8.12 -2.89 -4.67
C PHE A 68 7.04 -2.33 -3.74
N PHE A 69 7.45 -1.66 -2.66
CA PHE A 69 6.55 -1.23 -1.59
C PHE A 69 6.86 0.18 -1.14
N LEU A 70 5.82 1.00 -0.98
CA LEU A 70 5.89 2.22 -0.19
C LEU A 70 5.47 1.84 1.24
N ILE A 71 6.42 1.84 2.18
CA ILE A 71 6.19 1.36 3.56
C ILE A 71 5.92 2.48 4.56
N ALA A 72 6.31 3.71 4.24
CA ALA A 72 6.12 4.87 5.10
C ALA A 72 6.27 6.18 4.29
N ALA A 73 5.79 7.27 4.87
CA ALA A 73 6.14 8.63 4.49
C ALA A 73 6.96 9.26 5.63
N ASP A 74 7.96 10.06 5.28
CA ASP A 74 8.84 10.77 6.21
C ASP A 74 8.07 11.63 7.23
N ALA A 75 7.06 12.38 6.79
CA ALA A 75 6.20 13.19 7.65
C ALA A 75 5.44 12.32 8.68
N MET A 76 5.02 11.11 8.30
CA MET A 76 4.37 10.17 9.23
C MET A 76 5.36 9.62 10.26
N LEU A 77 6.57 9.29 9.82
CA LEU A 77 7.65 8.83 10.71
C LEU A 77 8.03 9.93 11.71
N LEU A 78 8.22 11.16 11.23
CA LEU A 78 8.54 12.32 12.06
C LEU A 78 7.45 12.59 13.10
N ARG A 79 6.18 12.62 12.67
CA ARG A 79 5.04 12.79 13.58
C ARG A 79 4.99 11.66 14.61
N GLY A 80 5.15 10.40 14.18
CA GLY A 80 5.12 9.24 15.07
C GLY A 80 6.23 9.30 16.13
N ALA A 81 7.46 9.64 15.72
CA ALA A 81 8.59 9.79 16.62
C ALA A 81 8.38 10.94 17.62
N ALA A 82 7.87 12.10 17.17
CA ALA A 82 7.58 13.24 18.03
C ALA A 82 6.51 12.92 19.09
N VAL A 83 5.40 12.27 18.68
CA VAL A 83 4.34 11.84 19.59
C VAL A 83 4.88 10.83 20.60
N ALA A 84 5.68 9.84 20.16
CA ALA A 84 6.28 8.84 21.04
C ALA A 84 7.33 9.44 21.99
N ALA A 85 8.01 10.51 21.61
CA ALA A 85 8.93 11.23 22.50
C ALA A 85 8.15 11.96 23.61
N LEU A 86 7.11 12.72 23.25
CA LEU A 86 6.27 13.44 24.21
C LEU A 86 5.56 12.47 25.18
N GLY A 87 5.04 11.35 24.67
CA GLY A 87 4.34 10.35 25.49
C GLY A 87 5.19 9.74 26.62
N ARG A 88 6.52 9.83 26.58
CA ARG A 88 7.41 9.39 27.67
C ARG A 88 7.46 10.37 28.84
N PHE A 89 6.99 11.60 28.64
CA PHE A 89 6.96 12.67 29.64
C PHE A 89 5.54 13.05 30.06
N ALA A 90 4.52 12.53 29.37
CA ALA A 90 3.13 12.70 29.77
C ALA A 90 2.84 11.76 30.96
N SER A 91 2.52 12.36 32.11
CA SER A 91 2.10 11.67 33.35
C SER A 91 0.73 11.02 33.20
#